data_AF-A0A6G3WYG1-F1
#
_entry.id   AF-A0A6G3WYG1-F1
#
_cell.length_a   1.000
_cell.length_b   1.000
_cell.length_c   1.000
_cell.angle_alpha   90.00
_cell.angle_beta   90.00
_cell.angle_gamma   90.00
#
_symmetry.space_group_name_H-M   'P 1'
#
loop_
_entity.id
_entity.type
_entity.pdbx_description
1 polymer ?
#
loop_
_entity_poly.entity_id
_entity_poly.type
_entity_poly.pdbx_seq_one_letter_code
_entity_poly.pdbx_strand_id
1 'polypeptide(L)'
;VRQFLDHENEIARLSDARVETVQIFSAGGRAVREAAQTALAGSPADLTAFLTDGWKAPLEEDQRVRAVQLVSAGGPGVKAAGTKALNGTIEDV
;
A
#
# COMPACT_ATOMS: atom_id res chain seq x y z
N VAL A 1 -34.83 13.80 13.24
CA VAL A 1 -33.58 14.55 12.97
C VAL A 1 -32.33 13.72 13.22
N ARG A 2 -32.17 13.05 14.38
CA ARG A 2 -30.97 12.25 14.72
C ARG A 2 -30.66 11.14 13.69
N GLN A 3 -31.66 10.34 13.33
CA GLN A 3 -31.55 9.26 12.32
C GLN A 3 -31.15 9.74 10.91
N PHE A 4 -31.51 10.98 10.54
CA PHE A 4 -31.10 11.56 9.26
C PHE A 4 -29.62 11.95 9.27
N LEU A 5 -29.14 12.54 10.37
CA LEU A 5 -27.74 12.93 10.52
C LEU A 5 -26.80 11.73 10.54
N ASP A 6 -27.21 10.63 11.18
CA ASP A 6 -26.38 9.41 11.26
C ASP A 6 -26.18 8.78 9.86
N HIS A 7 -27.25 8.73 9.05
CA HIS A 7 -27.22 8.17 7.70
C HIS A 7 -26.41 9.02 6.72
N GLU A 8 -26.61 10.34 6.72
CA GLU A 8 -25.84 11.27 5.86
C GLU A 8 -24.34 11.24 6.21
N ASN A 9 -24.01 11.15 7.50
CA ASN A 9 -22.62 11.07 7.96
C ASN A 9 -21.94 9.76 7.50
N GLU A 10 -22.67 8.65 7.50
CA GLU A 10 -22.15 7.36 7.01
C GLU A 10 -21.87 7.39 5.50
N ILE A 11 -22.75 8.01 4.70
CA ILE A 11 -22.53 8.21 3.27
C ILE A 11 -21.29 9.06 3.02
N ALA A 12 -21.16 10.19 3.72
CA ALA A 12 -20.02 11.10 3.57
C ALA A 12 -18.69 10.39 3.89
N ARG A 13 -18.62 9.67 5.03
CA ARG A 13 -17.42 8.91 5.40
C ARG A 13 -17.05 7.84 4.38
N LEU A 14 -18.04 7.16 3.81
CA LEU A 14 -17.79 6.15 2.78
C LEU A 14 -17.26 6.78 1.49
N SER A 15 -17.79 7.94 1.09
CA SER A 15 -17.29 8.71 -0.06
C SER A 15 -15.84 9.14 0.15
N ASP A 16 -15.52 9.69 1.33
CA ASP A 16 -14.16 10.12 1.67
C ASP A 16 -13.17 8.94 1.67
N ALA A 17 -13.56 7.81 2.27
CA ALA A 17 -12.73 6.61 2.30
C ALA A 17 -12.42 6.07 0.89
N ARG A 18 -13.40 6.13 -0.03
CA ARG A 18 -13.17 5.76 -1.44
C ARG A 18 -12.20 6.70 -2.14
N VAL A 19 -12.31 8.01 -1.91
CA VAL A 19 -11.39 9.00 -2.46
C VAL A 19 -9.97 8.77 -1.95
N GLU A 20 -9.79 8.57 -0.65
CA GLU A 20 -8.49 8.29 -0.06
C GLU A 20 -7.88 6.98 -0.60
N THR A 21 -8.69 5.94 -0.74
CA THR A 21 -8.26 4.66 -1.33
C THR A 21 -7.79 4.83 -2.78
N VAL A 22 -8.47 5.66 -3.57
CA VAL A 22 -8.05 6.00 -4.94
C VAL A 22 -6.75 6.79 -4.96
N GLN A 23 -6.52 7.69 -4.01
CA GLN A 23 -5.24 8.42 -3.90
C GLN A 23 -4.08 7.46 -3.62
N ILE A 24 -4.25 6.53 -2.69
CA ILE A 24 -3.26 5.48 -2.39
C ILE A 24 -3.04 4.58 -3.62
N PHE A 25 -4.11 4.19 -4.32
CA PHE A 25 -4.02 3.44 -5.58
C PHE A 25 -3.15 4.16 -6.62
N SER A 26 -3.36 5.46 -6.83
CA SER A 26 -2.61 6.23 -7.83
C SER A 26 -1.12 6.36 -7.47
N ALA A 27 -0.81 6.55 -6.19
CA ALA A 27 0.56 6.70 -5.70
C ALA A 27 1.31 5.36 -5.55
N GLY A 28 0.58 4.26 -5.38
CA GLY A 28 1.12 2.92 -5.13
C GLY A 28 1.77 2.26 -6.34
N GLY A 29 2.64 1.30 -6.06
CA GLY A 29 3.16 0.36 -7.05
C GLY A 29 2.14 -0.72 -7.40
N ARG A 30 2.58 -1.81 -8.02
CA ARG A 30 1.68 -2.85 -8.53
C ARG A 30 0.92 -3.51 -7.38
N ALA A 31 1.60 -3.91 -6.32
CA ALA A 31 0.98 -4.61 -5.21
C ALA A 31 -0.03 -3.72 -4.46
N VAL A 32 0.34 -2.46 -4.17
CA VAL A 32 -0.60 -1.51 -3.54
C VAL A 32 -1.82 -1.26 -4.42
N ARG A 33 -1.65 -1.18 -5.75
CA ARG A 33 -2.76 -1.01 -6.69
C ARG A 33 -3.73 -2.19 -6.68
N GLU A 34 -3.21 -3.41 -6.68
CA GLU A 34 -4.02 -4.63 -6.59
C GLU A 34 -4.81 -4.65 -5.27
N ALA A 35 -4.15 -4.36 -4.14
CA ALA A 35 -4.81 -4.31 -2.83
C ALA A 35 -5.89 -3.22 -2.73
N ALA A 36 -5.63 -2.02 -3.25
CA ALA A 36 -6.61 -0.94 -3.27
C ALA A 36 -7.81 -1.27 -4.17
N GLN A 37 -7.62 -1.96 -5.31
CA GLN A 37 -8.72 -2.44 -6.14
C GLN A 37 -9.62 -3.42 -5.39
N THR A 38 -9.03 -4.36 -4.65
CA THR A 38 -9.79 -5.29 -3.80
C THR A 38 -10.61 -4.54 -2.76
N ALA A 39 -10.02 -3.55 -2.09
CA ALA A 39 -10.73 -2.73 -1.10
C ALA A 39 -11.89 -1.93 -1.72
N LEU A 40 -11.68 -1.32 -2.89
CA LEU A 40 -12.71 -0.55 -3.61
C LEU A 40 -13.90 -1.41 -4.08
N ALA A 41 -13.64 -2.66 -4.45
CA ALA A 41 -14.65 -3.64 -4.85
C ALA A 41 -15.38 -4.30 -3.66
N GLY A 42 -14.85 -4.12 -2.44
CA GLY A 42 -15.37 -4.72 -1.22
C GLY A 42 -16.40 -3.89 -0.48
N SER A 43 -16.61 -4.26 0.77
CA SER A 43 -17.49 -3.61 1.73
C SER A 43 -16.85 -2.33 2.34
N PRO A 44 -17.63 -1.47 3.01
CA PRO A 44 -17.08 -0.37 3.81
C PRO A 44 -16.05 -0.81 4.85
N ALA A 45 -16.19 -2.02 5.38
CA ALA A 45 -15.21 -2.60 6.31
C ALA A 45 -13.89 -2.90 5.61
N ASP A 46 -13.92 -3.37 4.36
CA ASP A 46 -12.71 -3.64 3.56
C ASP A 46 -11.96 -2.35 3.22
N LEU A 47 -12.68 -1.27 2.91
CA LEU A 47 -12.09 0.07 2.76
C LEU A 47 -11.41 0.52 4.05
N THR A 48 -12.09 0.37 5.19
CA THR A 48 -11.56 0.78 6.49
C THR A 48 -10.31 -0.02 6.87
N ALA A 49 -10.34 -1.35 6.67
CA ALA A 49 -9.19 -2.21 6.93
C ALA A 49 -8.00 -1.86 6.02
N PHE A 50 -8.27 -1.62 4.73
CA PHE A 50 -7.24 -1.19 3.79
C PHE A 50 -6.59 0.12 4.21
N LEU A 51 -7.38 1.15 4.54
CA LEU A 51 -6.87 2.48 4.94
C LEU A 51 -6.11 2.43 6.28
N THR A 52 -6.51 1.55 7.19
CA THR A 52 -5.87 1.43 8.51
C THR A 52 -4.45 0.86 8.40
N ASP A 53 -4.30 -0.28 7.72
CA ASP A 53 -3.02 -0.98 7.63
C ASP A 53 -2.87 -1.90 6.41
N GLY A 54 -3.96 -2.24 5.72
CA GLY A 54 -3.93 -3.15 4.57
C GLY A 54 -3.06 -2.69 3.40
N TRP A 55 -2.72 -1.40 3.30
CA TRP A 55 -1.78 -0.89 2.29
C TRP A 55 -0.30 -1.16 2.59
N LYS A 56 0.08 -1.47 3.84
CA LYS A 56 1.48 -1.52 4.28
C LYS A 56 2.25 -2.71 3.71
N ALA A 57 1.72 -3.92 3.85
CA ALA A 57 2.35 -5.13 3.31
C ALA A 57 2.55 -5.07 1.77
N PRO A 58 1.54 -4.65 0.99
CA PRO A 58 1.73 -4.41 -0.44
C PRO A 58 2.78 -3.34 -0.77
N LEU A 59 2.87 -2.27 0.03
CA LEU A 59 3.91 -1.25 -0.14
C LEU A 59 5.31 -1.82 0.10
N GLU A 60 5.50 -2.63 1.14
CA GLU A 60 6.78 -3.31 1.40
C GLU A 60 7.21 -4.19 0.23
N GLU A 61 6.26 -4.92 -0.37
CA GLU A 61 6.53 -5.73 -1.56
C GLU A 61 6.98 -4.88 -2.75
N ASP A 62 6.24 -3.80 -3.04
CA ASP A 62 6.61 -2.84 -4.09
C ASP A 62 8.01 -2.24 -3.84
N GLN A 63 8.36 -1.95 -2.57
CA GLN A 63 9.67 -1.44 -2.17
C GLN A 63 10.78 -2.48 -2.35
N ARG A 64 10.56 -3.75 -1.98
CA ARG A 64 11.52 -4.84 -2.18
C ARG A 64 11.81 -5.04 -3.67
N VAL A 65 10.77 -5.09 -4.50
CA VAL A 65 10.92 -5.20 -5.96
C VAL A 65 11.74 -4.03 -6.51
N ARG A 66 11.44 -2.80 -6.09
CA ARG A 66 12.20 -1.61 -6.49
C ARG A 66 13.66 -1.68 -6.04
N ALA A 67 13.94 -2.13 -4.83
CA ALA A 67 15.30 -2.29 -4.33
C ALA A 67 16.10 -3.30 -5.18
N VAL A 68 15.51 -4.46 -5.48
CA VAL A 68 16.12 -5.47 -6.34
C VAL A 68 16.43 -4.92 -7.74
N GLN A 69 15.51 -4.15 -8.32
CA GLN A 69 15.70 -3.51 -9.63
C GLN A 69 16.87 -2.51 -9.61
N LEU A 70 16.96 -1.67 -8.57
CA LEU A 70 18.06 -0.71 -8.41
C LEU A 70 19.41 -1.41 -8.26
N VAL A 71 19.49 -2.47 -7.45
CA VAL A 71 20.69 -3.29 -7.30
C VAL A 71 21.08 -3.90 -8.64
N SER A 72 20.11 -4.42 -9.40
CA SER A 72 20.34 -5.05 -10.71
C SER A 72 20.76 -4.08 -11.80
N ALA A 73 20.34 -2.82 -11.73
CA ALA A 73 20.74 -1.75 -12.65
C ALA A 73 22.13 -1.16 -12.32
N GLY A 74 22.63 -1.37 -11.09
CA GLY A 74 23.94 -0.89 -10.67
C GLY A 74 25.13 -1.60 -11.33
N GLY A 75 26.30 -0.96 -11.27
CA GLY A 75 27.57 -1.59 -11.67
C GLY A 75 27.95 -2.77 -10.75
N PRO A 76 28.99 -3.54 -11.09
CA PRO A 76 29.37 -4.76 -10.37
C PRO A 76 29.49 -4.60 -8.84
N GLY A 77 30.03 -3.46 -8.37
CA GLY A 77 30.15 -3.17 -6.94
C GLY A 77 28.82 -2.95 -6.22
N VAL A 78 27.84 -2.29 -6.87
CA VAL A 78 26.50 -2.07 -6.32
C VAL A 78 25.71 -3.39 -6.28
N LYS A 79 25.87 -4.24 -7.30
CA LYS A 79 25.30 -5.60 -7.31
C LYS A 79 25.79 -6.45 -6.14
N ALA A 80 27.11 -6.50 -5.93
CA ALA A 80 27.70 -7.29 -4.86
C ALA A 80 27.24 -6.82 -3.46
N ALA A 81 27.26 -5.50 -3.20
CA ALA A 81 26.83 -4.94 -1.93
C ALA A 81 25.32 -5.08 -1.70
N GLY A 82 24.51 -4.83 -2.73
CA GLY A 82 23.05 -4.94 -2.67
C GLY A 82 22.57 -6.37 -2.45
N THR A 83 23.16 -7.35 -3.13
CA THR A 83 22.84 -8.77 -2.88
C THR A 83 23.20 -9.19 -1.47
N LYS A 84 24.32 -8.69 -0.91
CA LYS A 84 24.67 -8.96 0.50
C LYS A 84 23.65 -8.34 1.46
N ALA A 85 23.23 -7.11 1.22
CA ALA A 85 22.22 -6.43 2.05
C ALA A 85 20.83 -7.07 1.96
N LEU A 86 20.43 -7.55 0.76
CA LEU A 86 19.15 -8.27 0.57
C LEU A 86 19.15 -9.68 1.18
N ASN A 87 20.33 -10.29 1.31
CA ASN A 87 20.51 -11.62 1.92
C ASN A 87 20.85 -11.56 3.42
N GLY A 88 21.15 -10.38 3.97
CA GLY A 88 21.36 -10.16 5.41
C GLY A 88 20.04 -9.99 6.14
N THR A 89 19.96 -10.43 7.39
CA THR A 89 18.79 -10.17 8.23
C THR A 89 18.82 -8.75 8.78
N ILE A 90 17.66 -8.23 9.20
CA ILE A 90 17.46 -6.86 9.72
C ILE A 90 18.34 -6.55 10.95
N GLU A 91 18.98 -7.55 11.59
CA GLU A 91 19.87 -7.36 12.74
C GLU A 91 21.26 -6.76 12.39
N ASP A 92 21.65 -6.65 11.12
CA ASP A 92 22.99 -6.18 10.72
C ASP A 92 23.07 -4.66 10.40
N VAL A 93 22.02 -3.89 10.73
CA VAL A 93 21.95 -2.42 10.53
C VAL A 93 21.82 -1.65 11.83
#